data_AF-A0A1Y3PHB9-F1
#
_entry.id   AF-A0A1Y3PHB9-F1
#
_cell.length_a   1.000
_cell.length_b   1.000
_cell.length_c   1.000
_cell.angle_alpha   90.00
_cell.angle_beta   90.00
_cell.angle_gamma   90.00
#
_symmetry.space_group_name_H-M   'P 1'
#
loop_
_entity.id
_entity.type
_entity.pdbx_description
1 polymer ?
#
loop_
_entity_poly.entity_id
_entity_poly.type
_entity_poly.pdbx_seq_one_letter_code
_entity_poly.pdbx_strand_id
1 'polypeptide(L)'
;MTEVQENGVVRIADDVVAIIAGVAASETEGVASMSGGITEGFARRVSGKNVTKGVSVEVGSVEAAIDLRVIVKYGVKIHEVARKLQENVKEAVETMTGLRVVEVNVKVEGVEFPENAPRHAAKEKAAQEPRLK
;
A
#
# COMPACT_ATOMS: atom_id res chain seq x y z
N MET A 1 -11.19 14.98 -20.45
CA MET A 1 -11.86 16.06 -21.20
C MET A 1 -11.60 17.34 -20.43
N THR A 2 -10.70 18.19 -20.92
CA THR A 2 -10.30 19.42 -20.22
C THR A 2 -11.30 20.51 -20.61
N GLU A 3 -12.16 20.92 -19.67
CA GLU A 3 -13.02 22.08 -19.85
C GLU A 3 -12.14 23.32 -19.69
N VAL A 4 -11.78 23.96 -20.81
CA VAL A 4 -11.05 25.22 -20.81
C VAL A 4 -12.06 26.33 -20.51
N GLN A 5 -12.33 26.58 -19.23
CA GLN A 5 -12.90 27.85 -18.81
C GLN A 5 -11.78 28.89 -18.87
N GLU A 6 -12.03 30.08 -19.42
CA GLU A 6 -11.04 31.15 -19.62
C GLU A 6 -10.38 31.69 -18.33
N ASN A 7 -10.58 31.07 -17.17
CA ASN A 7 -10.08 31.50 -15.88
C ASN A 7 -9.49 30.34 -15.06
N GLY A 8 -8.18 30.10 -15.18
CA GLY A 8 -7.39 29.27 -14.27
C GLY A 8 -7.21 27.80 -14.66
N VAL A 9 -6.16 27.18 -14.11
CA VAL A 9 -5.81 25.76 -14.32
C VAL A 9 -6.00 25.00 -13.00
N VAL A 10 -6.88 23.99 -13.00
CA VAL A 10 -7.04 23.08 -11.85
C VAL A 10 -5.96 22.01 -11.92
N ARG A 11 -5.21 21.84 -10.84
CA ARG A 11 -4.21 20.77 -10.68
C ARG A 11 -4.51 19.98 -9.42
N ILE A 12 -4.49 18.66 -9.54
CA ILE A 12 -4.64 17.73 -8.43
C ILE A 12 -3.24 17.36 -7.95
N ALA A 13 -2.99 17.50 -6.65
CA ALA A 13 -1.70 17.17 -6.07
C ALA A 13 -1.56 15.65 -5.90
N ASP A 14 -0.34 15.15 -6.07
CA ASP A 14 0.03 13.74 -5.94
C ASP A 14 -0.41 13.15 -4.60
N ASP A 15 -0.29 13.92 -3.52
CA ASP A 15 -0.73 13.55 -2.17
C ASP A 15 -2.22 13.20 -2.10
N VAL A 16 -3.06 13.91 -2.87
CA VAL A 16 -4.52 13.66 -2.90
C VAL A 16 -4.80 12.34 -3.60
N VAL A 17 -4.11 12.07 -4.71
CA VAL A 17 -4.25 10.80 -5.44
C VAL A 17 -3.72 9.64 -4.60
N ALA A 18 -2.62 9.84 -3.86
CA ALA A 18 -2.08 8.84 -2.95
C ALA A 18 -3.04 8.49 -1.81
N ILE A 19 -3.79 9.47 -1.28
CA ILE A 19 -4.83 9.22 -0.28
C ILE A 19 -5.95 8.35 -0.87
N ILE A 20 -6.45 8.70 -2.06
CA ILE A 20 -7.53 7.95 -2.72
C ILE A 20 -7.10 6.51 -2.98
N ALA A 21 -5.91 6.34 -3.56
CA ALA A 21 -5.34 5.02 -3.84
C ALA A 21 -5.12 4.22 -2.54
N GLY A 22 -4.63 4.85 -1.47
CA GLY A 22 -4.43 4.20 -0.18
C GLY A 22 -5.73 3.74 0.49
N VAL A 23 -6.80 4.53 0.38
CA VAL A 23 -8.14 4.15 0.88
C VAL A 23 -8.68 2.97 0.07
N ALA A 24 -8.72 3.07 -1.26
CA ALA A 24 -9.21 2.01 -2.13
C ALA A 24 -8.40 0.70 -1.96
N ALA A 25 -7.09 0.82 -1.76
CA ALA A 25 -6.23 -0.33 -1.49
C ALA A 25 -6.54 -1.00 -0.15
N SER A 26 -6.78 -0.20 0.89
CA SER A 26 -7.11 -0.70 2.23
C SER A 26 -8.50 -1.37 2.30
N GLU A 27 -9.42 -0.96 1.43
CA GLU A 27 -10.77 -1.55 1.32
C GLU A 27 -10.80 -2.84 0.48
N THR A 28 -9.72 -3.15 -0.23
CA THR A 28 -9.66 -4.34 -1.09
C THR A 28 -9.54 -5.62 -0.25
N GLU A 29 -10.48 -6.54 -0.45
CA GLU A 29 -10.48 -7.83 0.24
C GLU A 29 -9.20 -8.63 -0.03
N GLY A 30 -8.60 -9.15 1.05
CA GLY A 30 -7.35 -9.91 1.00
C GLY A 30 -6.09 -9.07 1.22
N VAL A 31 -6.20 -7.73 1.16
CA VAL A 31 -5.15 -6.83 1.67
C VAL A 31 -5.24 -6.82 3.20
N ALA A 32 -4.10 -7.00 3.86
CA ALA A 32 -3.96 -6.90 5.30
C ALA A 32 -3.58 -5.48 5.71
N SER A 33 -2.52 -4.95 5.10
CA SER A 33 -2.04 -3.60 5.34
C SER A 33 -1.18 -3.11 4.17
N MET A 34 -0.97 -1.79 4.10
CA MET A 34 -0.03 -1.14 3.19
C MET A 34 1.34 -1.02 3.88
N SER A 35 2.43 -1.35 3.18
CA SER A 35 3.78 -1.27 3.75
C SER A 35 4.44 0.08 3.43
N GLY A 36 4.36 1.02 4.38
CA GLY A 36 5.24 2.19 4.39
C GLY A 36 6.46 1.88 5.24
N GLY A 37 7.61 1.72 4.60
CA GLY A 37 8.88 1.33 5.21
C GLY A 37 9.15 2.00 6.56
N ILE A 38 8.83 1.28 7.63
CA ILE A 38 9.44 1.43 8.95
C ILE A 38 9.50 0.00 9.48
N THR A 39 10.71 -0.55 9.51
CA THR A 39 11.04 -1.78 10.20
C THR A 39 10.37 -1.80 11.56
N GLU A 40 9.67 -2.89 11.86
CA GLU A 40 8.85 -3.32 13.02
C GLU A 40 9.09 -2.75 14.44
N GLY A 41 10.07 -1.89 14.69
CA GLY A 41 10.50 -1.50 16.04
C GLY A 41 10.24 -0.05 16.48
N PHE A 42 10.08 0.93 15.58
CA PHE A 42 10.16 2.36 15.98
C PHE A 42 8.86 3.18 15.83
N ALA A 43 7.82 2.65 15.19
CA ALA A 43 6.72 3.47 14.65
C ALA A 43 5.44 3.56 15.51
N ARG A 44 5.37 2.99 16.72
CA ARG A 44 4.14 3.04 17.56
C ARG A 44 3.77 4.45 18.05
N ARG A 45 4.55 5.49 17.73
CA ARG A 45 4.40 6.83 18.34
C ARG A 45 4.32 8.01 17.37
N VAL A 46 4.14 7.80 16.06
CA VAL A 46 3.94 8.91 15.11
C VAL A 46 2.50 8.89 14.60
N SER A 47 1.69 9.65 15.34
CA SER A 47 0.58 10.51 14.91
C SER A 47 -0.29 10.03 13.75
N GLY A 48 -1.60 9.97 14.01
CA GLY A 48 -2.63 9.51 13.07
C GLY A 48 -2.55 10.12 11.67
N LYS A 49 -3.07 9.35 10.70
CA LYS A 49 -3.10 9.57 9.23
C LYS A 49 -1.94 8.94 8.45
N ASN A 50 -1.70 7.65 8.65
CA ASN A 50 -0.76 6.84 7.85
C ASN A 50 -1.44 6.15 6.64
N VAL A 51 -2.40 6.80 5.97
CA VAL A 51 -3.13 6.19 4.83
C VAL A 51 -2.28 6.17 3.55
N THR A 52 -1.23 7.00 3.46
CA THR A 52 -0.33 7.08 2.29
C THR A 52 0.93 6.22 2.40
N LYS A 53 1.11 5.51 3.53
CA LYS A 53 2.29 4.68 3.77
C LYS A 53 2.25 3.44 2.85
N GLY A 54 3.17 3.37 1.90
CA GLY A 54 3.24 2.27 0.93
C GLY A 54 2.57 2.56 -0.41
N VAL A 55 2.12 3.80 -0.63
CA VAL A 55 1.61 4.30 -1.91
C VAL A 55 2.61 5.32 -2.45
N SER A 56 3.04 5.15 -3.70
CA SER A 56 3.75 6.18 -4.47
C SER A 56 2.90 6.52 -5.68
N VAL A 57 2.77 7.80 -6.00
CA VAL A 57 2.00 8.25 -7.16
C VAL A 57 2.81 9.28 -7.90
N GLU A 58 2.79 9.19 -9.22
CA GLU A 58 3.28 10.23 -10.11
C GLU A 58 2.09 10.73 -10.94
N VAL A 59 1.80 12.04 -10.85
CA VAL A 59 0.68 12.66 -11.56
C VAL A 59 1.23 13.59 -12.65
N GLY A 60 0.82 13.32 -13.89
CA GLY A 60 1.02 14.19 -15.03
C GLY A 60 -0.13 15.18 -15.23
N SER A 61 -0.19 15.81 -16.40
CA SER A 61 -1.28 16.77 -16.70
C SER A 61 -2.67 16.11 -16.80
N VAL A 62 -2.72 14.84 -17.23
CA VAL A 62 -3.96 14.09 -17.48
C VAL A 62 -3.84 12.63 -17.02
N GLU A 63 -2.62 12.18 -16.73
CA GLU A 63 -2.30 10.78 -16.52
C GLU A 63 -1.75 10.56 -15.11
N ALA A 64 -1.96 9.38 -14.54
CA ALA A 64 -1.41 8.97 -13.25
C ALA A 64 -0.79 7.57 -13.33
N ALA A 65 0.36 7.42 -12.69
CA ALA A 65 1.02 6.13 -12.43
C ALA A 65 1.04 5.89 -10.93
N ILE A 66 0.70 4.66 -10.51
CA ILE A 66 0.50 4.33 -9.09
C ILE A 66 1.31 3.08 -8.74
N ASP A 67 2.17 3.18 -7.73
CA ASP A 67 2.88 2.05 -7.15
C ASP A 67 2.37 1.77 -5.73
N LEU A 68 1.96 0.53 -5.49
CA LEU A 68 1.41 0.05 -4.24
C LEU A 68 2.33 -1.01 -3.65
N ARG A 69 2.63 -0.87 -2.36
CA ARG A 69 3.33 -1.88 -1.56
C ARG A 69 2.39 -2.43 -0.50
N VAL A 70 2.11 -3.72 -0.59
CA VAL A 70 1.05 -4.36 0.19
C VAL A 70 1.53 -5.58 0.94
N ILE A 71 0.92 -5.83 2.08
CA ILE A 71 0.96 -7.09 2.82
C ILE A 71 -0.40 -7.75 2.61
N VAL A 72 -0.41 -9.01 2.20
CA VAL A 72 -1.64 -9.77 1.92
C VAL A 72 -1.94 -10.76 3.03
N LYS A 73 -3.20 -11.16 3.19
CA LYS A 73 -3.58 -12.16 4.19
C LYS A 73 -3.14 -13.56 3.79
N TYR A 74 -2.73 -14.39 4.75
CA TYR A 74 -2.46 -15.80 4.49
C TYR A 74 -3.74 -16.53 4.01
N GLY A 75 -3.57 -17.45 3.06
CA GLY A 75 -4.67 -18.28 2.53
C GLY A 75 -5.44 -17.67 1.35
N VAL A 76 -5.09 -16.46 0.90
CA VAL A 76 -5.67 -15.86 -0.32
C VAL A 76 -4.80 -16.13 -1.54
N LYS A 77 -5.42 -16.14 -2.72
CA LYS A 77 -4.70 -16.19 -3.99
C LYS A 77 -4.17 -14.80 -4.34
N ILE A 78 -2.86 -14.61 -4.20
CA ILE A 78 -2.19 -13.32 -4.38
C ILE A 78 -2.53 -12.67 -5.73
N HIS A 79 -2.56 -13.43 -6.82
CA HIS A 79 -2.88 -12.91 -8.16
C HIS A 79 -4.33 -12.40 -8.27
N GLU A 80 -5.28 -13.04 -7.61
CA GLU A 80 -6.68 -12.58 -7.59
C GLU A 80 -6.81 -11.29 -6.78
N VAL A 81 -6.16 -11.22 -5.61
CA VAL A 81 -6.13 -10.01 -4.77
C VAL A 81 -5.45 -8.85 -5.51
N ALA A 82 -4.31 -9.10 -6.16
CA ALA A 82 -3.59 -8.08 -6.92
C ALA A 82 -4.43 -7.53 -8.07
N ARG A 83 -5.13 -8.39 -8.84
CA ARG A 83 -6.04 -7.92 -9.89
C ARG A 83 -7.16 -7.06 -9.34
N LYS A 84 -7.85 -7.52 -8.29
CA LYS A 84 -8.91 -6.75 -7.63
C LYS A 84 -8.40 -5.40 -7.11
N LEU A 85 -7.21 -5.39 -6.52
CA LEU A 85 -6.56 -4.17 -6.04
C LEU A 85 -6.29 -3.18 -7.17
N GLN A 86 -5.76 -3.66 -8.30
CA GLN A 86 -5.51 -2.82 -9.47
C GLN A 86 -6.80 -2.23 -10.03
N GLU A 87 -7.85 -3.03 -10.15
CA GLU A 87 -9.17 -2.60 -10.62
C GLU A 87 -9.78 -1.54 -9.69
N ASN A 88 -9.82 -1.81 -8.39
CA ASN A 88 -10.40 -0.91 -7.40
C ASN A 88 -9.67 0.44 -7.33
N VAL A 89 -8.33 0.42 -7.30
CA VAL A 89 -7.52 1.65 -7.22
C VAL A 89 -7.66 2.45 -8.50
N LYS A 90 -7.66 1.79 -9.66
CA LYS A 90 -7.88 2.45 -10.94
C LYS A 90 -9.25 3.12 -10.98
N GLU A 91 -10.31 2.39 -10.68
CA GLU A 91 -11.68 2.92 -10.71
C GLU A 91 -11.85 4.09 -9.75
N ALA A 92 -11.35 3.98 -8.52
CA ALA A 92 -11.45 5.04 -7.52
C ALA A 92 -10.74 6.32 -7.96
N VAL A 93 -9.51 6.22 -8.46
CA VAL A 93 -8.74 7.38 -8.91
C VAL A 93 -9.36 8.00 -10.15
N GLU A 94 -9.70 7.22 -11.18
CA GLU A 94 -10.30 7.75 -12.42
C GLU A 94 -11.66 8.43 -12.14
N THR A 95 -12.49 7.82 -11.28
CA THR A 95 -13.82 8.35 -10.96
C THR A 95 -13.76 9.64 -10.13
N MET A 96 -12.86 9.72 -9.15
CA MET A 96 -12.79 10.87 -8.25
C MET A 96 -12.01 12.05 -8.83
N THR A 97 -11.02 11.79 -9.68
CA THR A 97 -10.08 12.82 -10.16
C THR A 97 -10.26 13.16 -11.63
N GLY A 98 -10.88 12.29 -12.42
CA GLY A 98 -10.96 12.42 -13.88
C GLY A 98 -9.62 12.23 -14.60
N LEU A 99 -8.56 11.84 -13.89
CA LEU A 99 -7.27 11.46 -14.47
C LEU A 99 -7.39 10.08 -15.13
N ARG A 100 -6.53 9.81 -16.11
CA ARG A 100 -6.38 8.49 -16.72
C ARG A 100 -5.27 7.72 -16.01
N VAL A 101 -5.58 6.57 -15.44
CA VAL A 101 -4.57 5.74 -14.78
C VAL A 101 -3.90 4.86 -15.84
N VAL A 102 -2.63 5.12 -16.09
CA VAL A 102 -1.84 4.42 -17.11
C VAL A 102 -1.42 3.05 -16.60
N GLU A 103 -0.98 3.00 -15.34
CA GLU A 103 -0.52 1.78 -14.69
C GLU A 103 -0.79 1.78 -13.18
N VAL A 104 -1.03 0.57 -12.66
CA VAL A 104 -1.09 0.30 -11.22
C VAL A 104 -0.19 -0.88 -10.92
N ASN A 105 0.97 -0.59 -10.34
CA ASN A 105 1.98 -1.58 -9.99
C ASN A 105 1.78 -2.05 -8.55
N VAL A 106 1.66 -3.36 -8.35
CA VAL A 106 1.44 -3.95 -7.03
C VAL A 106 2.65 -4.78 -6.64
N LYS A 107 3.36 -4.33 -5.60
CA LYS A 107 4.46 -5.06 -4.97
C LYS A 107 3.99 -5.67 -3.66
N VAL A 108 3.95 -7.00 -3.61
CA VAL A 108 3.62 -7.74 -2.39
C VAL A 108 4.88 -7.91 -1.56
N GLU A 109 4.96 -7.24 -0.42
CA GLU A 109 6.15 -7.24 0.45
C GLU A 109 6.07 -8.27 1.58
N GLY A 110 4.89 -8.82 1.86
CA GLY A 110 4.73 -9.84 2.89
C GLY A 110 3.36 -10.50 2.92
N VAL A 111 3.24 -11.49 3.80
CA VAL A 111 2.00 -12.19 4.10
C VAL A 111 1.74 -12.10 5.60
N GLU A 112 0.57 -11.61 5.99
CA GLU A 112 0.12 -11.59 7.38
C GLU A 112 -0.57 -12.91 7.72
N PHE A 113 -0.06 -13.58 8.76
CA PHE A 113 -0.67 -14.77 9.31
C PHE A 113 -1.68 -14.37 10.40
N PRO A 114 -2.83 -15.03 10.50
CA PRO A 114 -3.74 -14.81 11.63
C PRO A 114 -3.03 -15.12 12.95
N GLU A 115 -3.39 -14.43 14.04
CA GLU A 115 -2.77 -14.58 15.38
C GLU A 115 -2.76 -16.03 15.91
N ASN A 116 -3.58 -16.91 15.35
CA ASN A 116 -3.67 -18.33 15.71
C ASN A 116 -2.80 -19.26 14.83
N ALA A 117 -1.97 -18.73 13.93
CA ALA A 117 -1.00 -19.54 13.21
C ALA A 117 0.11 -19.99 14.16
N PRO A 118 0.59 -21.26 14.09
CA PRO A 118 1.64 -21.74 14.97
C PRO A 118 2.90 -20.89 14.77
N ARG A 119 3.16 -20.04 15.76
CA ARG A 119 4.35 -19.20 15.84
C ARG A 119 5.52 -20.14 16.14
N HIS A 120 6.14 -20.72 15.12
CA HIS A 120 7.46 -21.33 15.29
C HIS A 120 8.42 -20.20 15.70
N ALA A 121 8.70 -20.18 17.00
CA ALA A 121 9.59 -19.26 17.66
C ALA A 121 11.03 -19.49 17.18
N ALA A 122 11.40 -18.87 16.06
CA ALA A 122 12.79 -18.65 15.70
C ALA A 122 13.28 -17.40 16.42
N LYS A 123 13.68 -17.57 17.69
CA LYS A 123 14.76 -16.77 18.30
C LYS A 123 15.70 -17.72 19.03
N GLU A 124 16.82 -18.01 18.38
CA GLU A 124 18.04 -18.54 18.97
C GLU A 124 18.46 -17.77 20.23
N LYS A 125 18.91 -18.50 21.24
CA LYS A 125 20.24 -18.27 21.83
C LYS A 125 20.92 -19.61 22.06
N ALA A 126 21.56 -20.11 21.00
CA ALA A 126 22.84 -20.77 21.16
C ALA A 126 23.86 -19.73 21.70
N ALA A 127 24.84 -20.22 22.47
CA ALA A 127 25.93 -19.50 23.17
C ALA A 127 25.65 -19.08 24.63
N GLN A 128 25.89 -20.01 25.56
CA GLN A 128 27.02 -19.87 26.50
C GLN A 128 27.33 -21.20 27.21
N GLU A 129 28.13 -22.06 26.57
CA GLU A 129 29.10 -22.88 27.30
C GLU A 129 30.48 -22.56 26.71
N PRO A 130 31.34 -21.92 27.52
CA PRO A 130 32.67 -22.47 27.69
C PRO A 130 33.10 -22.51 29.18
N ARG A 131 33.49 -23.70 29.64
CA ARG A 131 34.45 -24.06 30.72
C ARG A 131 34.52 -23.23 32.02
N LEU A 132 34.19 -23.88 33.14
CA LEU A 132 34.96 -23.93 34.42
C LEU A 132 34.26 -24.98 35.32
N LYS A 133 34.88 -25.98 35.96
CA LYS A 133 36.24 -26.30 36.39
C LYS A 133 36.53 -27.79 36.14
#